data_AF-A0A1B7ZDU8-F1
#
_entry.id   AF-A0A1B7ZDU8-F1
#
_cell.length_a   1.000
_cell.length_b   1.000
_cell.length_c   1.000
_cell.angle_alpha   90.00
_cell.angle_beta   90.00
_cell.angle_gamma   90.00
#
_symmetry.space_group_name_H-M   'P 1'
#
loop_
_entity.id
_entity.type
_entity.pdbx_description
1 polymer ?
#
loop_
_entity_poly.entity_id
_entity_poly.type
_entity_poly.pdbx_seq_one_letter_code
_entity_poly.pdbx_strand_id
1 'polypeptide(L)'
;MARIYRTIESLKSLKSELENKGITRFKSVREIKDFLKKIDSEKLTVLNDTKNELEQEYHKTCIRLKDNTQRKVEISNLATEKIDRKIKELQLKIDVIHKKNSLNFLNKILASIKLYYLKKQCKDFEDRKFKLLNKVVQPISQKIKIDQHFIKEFKTDKQLLIERRAKLSISELEYTRGVLEDCKNLISGAIGENLVVKEIKKLSDDFILINDFKLDFSPPIFYKQKNERIYSIQIDHLLISKAGIFIIETKNWSKNSVNSISLWSPIEQIKRSNFALYRYISENITLRDHHWGEQKIPIRNLIVMINNKPSAKFKYVSIKLLKELNDYLTYFEPVLTEKQLNRILTKLN
;
A
#
# COMPACT_ATOMS: atom_id res chain seq x y z
N MET A 1 -16.23 22.50 -20.69
CA MET A 1 -15.84 21.13 -20.32
C MET A 1 -16.93 20.58 -19.41
N ALA A 2 -17.42 19.36 -19.61
CA ALA A 2 -18.60 18.85 -18.90
C ALA A 2 -18.45 18.93 -17.37
N ARG A 3 -19.56 19.25 -16.69
CA ARG A 3 -19.61 19.37 -15.23
C ARG A 3 -19.79 17.97 -14.63
N ILE A 4 -18.87 17.54 -13.75
CA ILE A 4 -18.87 16.19 -13.18
C ILE A 4 -19.14 16.27 -11.68
N TYR A 5 -20.17 15.57 -11.22
CA TYR A 5 -20.56 15.46 -9.82
C TYR A 5 -20.38 14.02 -9.32
N ARG A 6 -19.98 13.89 -8.05
CA ARG A 6 -19.75 12.63 -7.32
C ARG A 6 -18.65 11.75 -7.93
N THR A 7 -18.17 10.80 -7.13
CA THR A 7 -17.20 9.78 -7.56
C THR A 7 -17.94 8.51 -7.98
N ILE A 8 -17.39 7.81 -8.98
CA ILE A 8 -17.88 6.51 -9.45
C ILE A 8 -17.92 5.46 -8.33
N GLU A 9 -18.92 4.57 -8.36
CA GLU A 9 -19.17 3.61 -7.27
C GLU A 9 -18.06 2.57 -7.17
N SER A 10 -17.67 1.99 -8.30
CA SER A 10 -16.66 0.95 -8.36
C SER A 10 -15.30 1.39 -7.77
N LEU A 11 -14.96 2.68 -7.85
CA LEU A 11 -13.77 3.23 -7.21
C LEU A 11 -13.92 3.33 -5.68
N LYS A 12 -15.11 3.68 -5.18
CA LYS A 12 -15.38 3.70 -3.73
C LYS A 12 -15.30 2.29 -3.16
N SER A 13 -15.94 1.34 -3.84
CA SER A 13 -15.96 -0.07 -3.45
C SER A 13 -14.58 -0.71 -3.52
N LEU A 14 -13.81 -0.44 -4.58
CA LEU A 14 -12.41 -0.87 -4.68
C LEU A 14 -11.55 -0.28 -3.55
N LYS A 15 -11.69 1.01 -3.24
CA LYS A 15 -10.93 1.64 -2.17
C LYS A 15 -11.25 1.01 -0.80
N SER A 16 -12.54 0.80 -0.51
CA SER A 16 -12.98 0.16 0.72
C SER A 16 -12.45 -1.27 0.84
N GLU A 17 -12.48 -2.05 -0.25
CA GLU A 17 -11.98 -3.43 -0.24
C GLU A 17 -10.46 -3.46 0.01
N LEU A 18 -9.69 -2.59 -0.63
CA LEU A 18 -8.25 -2.49 -0.41
C LEU A 18 -7.91 -2.07 1.02
N GLU A 19 -8.63 -1.09 1.58
CA GLU A 19 -8.46 -0.65 2.97
C GLU A 19 -8.77 -1.76 3.97
N ASN A 20 -9.84 -2.54 3.74
CA ASN A 20 -10.18 -3.71 4.56
C ASN A 20 -9.12 -4.81 4.53
N LYS A 21 -8.29 -4.86 3.47
CA LYS A 21 -7.14 -5.76 3.31
C LYS A 21 -5.82 -5.11 3.72
N GLY A 22 -5.84 -3.91 4.32
CA GLY A 22 -4.65 -3.21 4.80
C GLY A 22 -3.82 -2.53 3.70
N ILE A 23 -4.35 -2.37 2.48
CA ILE A 23 -3.65 -1.75 1.35
C ILE A 23 -4.16 -0.33 1.14
N THR A 24 -3.36 0.67 1.52
CA THR A 24 -3.72 2.10 1.41
C THR A 24 -2.88 2.86 0.37
N ARG A 25 -1.94 2.19 -0.29
CA ARG A 25 -0.95 2.83 -1.18
C ARG A 25 -1.52 3.42 -2.47
N PHE A 26 -2.72 3.01 -2.88
CA PHE A 26 -3.30 3.41 -4.17
C PHE A 26 -4.36 4.50 -4.01
N LYS A 27 -4.14 5.64 -4.64
CA LYS A 27 -5.09 6.76 -4.71
C LYS A 27 -5.94 6.71 -5.97
N SER A 28 -5.53 5.95 -6.97
CA SER A 28 -6.25 5.85 -8.24
C SER A 28 -6.06 4.51 -8.94
N VAL A 29 -7.00 4.19 -9.82
CA VAL A 29 -6.93 3.03 -10.72
C VAL A 29 -5.68 3.05 -11.62
N ARG A 30 -5.16 4.24 -11.93
CA ARG A 30 -3.93 4.39 -12.71
C ARG A 30 -2.73 3.84 -11.95
N GLU A 31 -2.62 4.17 -10.67
CA GLU A 31 -1.52 3.68 -9.83
C GLU A 31 -1.55 2.16 -9.68
N ILE A 32 -2.75 1.57 -9.57
CA ILE A 32 -2.93 0.11 -9.56
C ILE A 32 -2.41 -0.50 -10.86
N LYS A 33 -2.80 0.07 -12.01
CA LYS A 33 -2.35 -0.40 -13.33
C LYS A 33 -0.83 -0.25 -13.50
N ASP A 34 -0.27 0.85 -13.03
CA ASP A 34 1.16 1.13 -13.11
C ASP A 34 1.95 0.17 -12.21
N PHE A 35 1.45 -0.12 -11.00
CA PHE A 35 2.00 -1.12 -10.09
C PHE A 35 2.00 -2.53 -10.70
N LEU A 36 0.85 -2.99 -11.20
CA LEU A 36 0.74 -4.34 -11.80
C LEU A 36 1.70 -4.53 -12.99
N LYS A 37 1.98 -3.46 -13.74
CA LYS A 37 2.96 -3.48 -14.83
C LYS A 37 4.42 -3.46 -14.37
N LYS A 38 4.69 -2.82 -13.23
CA LYS A 38 6.04 -2.54 -12.74
C LYS A 38 6.44 -3.42 -11.56
N ILE A 39 5.62 -4.35 -11.12
CA ILE A 39 5.87 -5.13 -9.90
C ILE A 39 7.21 -5.86 -9.93
N ASP A 40 7.61 -6.45 -11.05
CA ASP A 40 8.89 -7.16 -11.15
C ASP A 40 10.07 -6.17 -11.09
N SER A 41 9.89 -4.96 -11.62
CA SER A 41 10.85 -3.87 -11.48
C SER A 41 10.91 -3.35 -10.04
N GLU A 42 9.78 -3.26 -9.33
CA GLU A 42 9.75 -2.89 -7.90
C GLU A 42 10.47 -3.94 -7.05
N LYS A 43 10.25 -5.23 -7.30
CA LYS A 43 10.99 -6.33 -6.64
C LYS A 43 12.49 -6.24 -6.89
N LEU A 44 12.89 -5.99 -8.14
CA LEU A 44 14.31 -5.84 -8.49
C LEU A 44 14.93 -4.62 -7.79
N THR A 45 14.17 -3.54 -7.65
CA THR A 45 14.61 -2.34 -6.92
C THR A 45 14.86 -2.68 -5.45
N VAL A 46 13.93 -3.37 -4.78
CA VAL A 46 14.10 -3.84 -3.40
C VAL A 46 15.36 -4.69 -3.23
N LEU A 47 15.61 -5.63 -4.16
CA LEU A 47 16.82 -6.46 -4.12
C LEU A 47 18.10 -5.65 -4.30
N ASN A 48 18.10 -4.68 -5.21
CA ASN A 48 19.25 -3.80 -5.46
C ASN A 48 19.52 -2.86 -4.28
N ASP A 49 18.48 -2.26 -3.70
CA ASP A 49 18.61 -1.40 -2.53
C ASP A 49 19.15 -2.19 -1.34
N THR A 50 18.59 -3.38 -1.08
CA THR A 50 19.09 -4.31 -0.04
C THR A 50 20.55 -4.69 -0.27
N LYS A 51 20.94 -4.95 -1.53
CA LYS A 51 22.33 -5.24 -1.91
C LYS A 51 23.24 -4.06 -1.58
N ASN A 52 22.85 -2.84 -1.96
CA ASN A 52 23.63 -1.63 -1.71
C ASN A 52 23.79 -1.36 -0.20
N GLU A 53 22.71 -1.53 0.57
CA GLU A 53 22.74 -1.41 2.04
C GLU A 53 23.68 -2.44 2.67
N LEU A 54 23.60 -3.71 2.25
CA LEU A 54 24.48 -4.77 2.74
C LEU A 54 25.95 -4.52 2.36
N GLU A 55 26.23 -3.98 1.18
CA GLU A 55 27.57 -3.58 0.78
C GLU A 55 28.11 -2.47 1.69
N GLN A 56 27.30 -1.46 2.01
CA GLN A 56 27.69 -0.41 2.95
C GLN A 56 27.90 -0.97 4.37
N GLU A 57 27.02 -1.85 4.84
CA GLU A 57 27.15 -2.54 6.14
C GLU A 57 28.44 -3.37 6.20
N TYR A 58 28.77 -4.08 5.12
CA TYR A 58 30.01 -4.85 4.99
C TYR A 58 31.24 -3.97 5.15
N HIS A 59 31.33 -2.86 4.42
CA HIS A 59 32.49 -1.95 4.49
C HIS A 59 32.65 -1.36 5.90
N LYS A 60 31.54 -0.91 6.50
CA LYS A 60 31.52 -0.40 7.89
C LYS A 60 31.96 -1.48 8.88
N THR A 61 31.53 -2.73 8.68
CA THR A 61 31.88 -3.85 9.57
C THR A 61 33.34 -4.26 9.43
N CYS A 62 33.93 -4.19 8.22
CA CYS A 62 35.37 -4.41 8.02
C CYS A 62 36.21 -3.37 8.76
N ILE A 63 35.84 -2.09 8.68
CA ILE A 63 36.51 -1.01 9.43
C ILE A 63 36.38 -1.26 10.94
N ARG A 64 35.15 -1.51 11.40
CA ARG A 64 34.87 -1.79 12.82
C ARG A 64 35.65 -3.00 13.35
N LEU A 65 35.78 -4.06 12.56
CA LEU A 65 36.54 -5.25 12.92
C LEU A 65 38.03 -4.93 13.11
N LYS A 66 38.60 -4.14 12.20
CA LYS A 66 40.00 -3.69 12.29
C LYS A 66 40.22 -2.88 13.57
N ASP A 67 39.38 -1.88 13.82
CA ASP A 67 39.46 -1.02 15.01
C ASP A 67 39.28 -1.80 16.31
N ASN A 68 38.31 -2.71 16.37
CA ASN A 68 38.08 -3.54 17.55
C ASN A 68 39.24 -4.51 17.81
N THR A 69 39.86 -5.03 16.75
CA THR A 69 41.03 -5.91 16.88
C THR A 69 42.22 -5.13 17.45
N GLN A 70 42.47 -3.92 16.97
CA GLN A 70 43.52 -3.05 17.51
C GLN A 70 43.23 -2.66 18.98
N ARG A 71 42.01 -2.20 19.28
CA ARG A 71 41.59 -1.89 20.65
C ARG A 71 41.71 -3.07 21.59
N LYS A 72 41.45 -4.30 21.12
CA LYS A 72 41.62 -5.51 21.95
C LYS A 72 43.08 -5.69 22.36
N VAL A 73 44.03 -5.44 21.44
CA VAL A 73 45.47 -5.47 21.73
C VAL A 73 45.83 -4.39 22.75
N GLU A 74 45.38 -3.15 22.54
CA GLU A 74 45.64 -2.03 23.45
C GLU A 74 45.10 -2.30 24.88
N ILE A 75 43.85 -2.75 24.98
CA ILE A 75 43.22 -3.11 26.26
C ILE A 75 44.00 -4.25 26.94
N SER A 76 44.42 -5.26 26.17
CA SER A 76 45.20 -6.39 26.68
C SER A 76 46.56 -5.93 27.23
N ASN A 77 47.26 -5.05 26.52
CA ASN A 77 48.55 -4.49 26.93
C ASN A 77 48.41 -3.66 28.21
N LEU A 78 47.45 -2.72 28.24
CA LEU A 78 47.18 -1.89 29.42
C LEU A 78 46.77 -2.72 30.65
N ALA A 79 45.96 -3.75 30.46
CA ALA A 79 45.58 -4.65 31.54
C ALA A 79 46.78 -5.47 32.05
N THR A 80 47.65 -5.91 31.14
CA THR A 80 48.89 -6.63 31.46
C THR A 80 49.83 -5.75 32.28
N GLU A 81 50.08 -4.51 31.84
CA GLU A 81 50.89 -3.53 32.56
C GLU A 81 50.36 -3.23 33.97
N LYS A 82 49.03 -3.09 34.12
CA LYS A 82 48.40 -2.87 35.43
C LYS A 82 48.59 -4.05 36.38
N ILE A 83 48.48 -5.28 35.86
CA ILE A 83 48.70 -6.50 36.66
C ILE A 83 50.18 -6.61 37.03
N ASP A 84 51.09 -6.38 36.08
CA ASP A 84 52.54 -6.48 36.31
C ASP A 84 53.05 -5.40 37.27
N ARG A 85 52.49 -4.19 37.22
CA ARG A 85 52.76 -3.14 38.20
C ARG A 85 52.34 -3.56 39.61
N LYS A 86 51.15 -4.15 39.76
CA LYS A 86 50.67 -4.68 41.06
C LYS A 86 51.57 -5.80 41.59
N ILE A 87 51.99 -6.72 40.73
CA ILE A 87 52.94 -7.78 41.09
C ILE A 87 54.26 -7.16 41.57
N LYS A 88 54.82 -6.20 40.82
CA LYS A 88 56.05 -5.50 41.19
C LYS A 88 55.93 -4.73 42.51
N GLU A 89 54.80 -4.04 42.74
CA GLU A 89 54.53 -3.37 44.02
C GLU A 89 54.44 -4.36 45.21
N LEU A 90 53.85 -5.54 45.00
CA LEU A 90 53.80 -6.59 46.02
C LEU A 90 55.20 -7.16 46.29
N GLN A 91 56.00 -7.38 45.25
CA GLN A 91 57.40 -7.83 45.37
C GLN A 91 58.26 -6.81 46.13
N LEU A 92 58.15 -5.52 45.82
CA LEU A 92 58.86 -4.46 46.56
C LEU A 92 58.47 -4.44 48.05
N LYS A 93 57.18 -4.64 48.37
CA LYS A 93 56.71 -4.74 49.77
C LYS A 93 57.30 -5.97 50.49
N ILE A 94 57.47 -7.09 49.78
CA ILE A 94 58.11 -8.30 50.28
C ILE A 94 59.60 -8.04 50.55
N ASP A 95 60.31 -7.40 49.62
CA ASP A 95 61.74 -7.08 49.73
C ASP A 95 62.05 -6.14 50.89
N VAL A 96 61.21 -5.11 51.11
CA VAL A 96 61.36 -4.17 52.24
C VAL A 96 61.24 -4.89 53.58
N ILE A 97 60.34 -5.89 53.69
CA ILE A 97 60.21 -6.70 54.91
C ILE A 97 61.44 -7.59 55.09
N HIS A 98 61.99 -8.15 54.01
CA HIS A 98 63.21 -8.96 54.05
C HIS A 98 64.48 -8.17 54.42
N LYS A 99 64.59 -6.88 54.05
CA LYS A 99 65.76 -6.03 54.36
C LYS A 99 65.81 -5.49 55.80
N LYS A 100 64.74 -5.64 56.60
CA LYS A 100 64.72 -5.19 58.00
C LYS A 100 65.43 -6.20 58.93
N ASN A 101 66.73 -5.97 59.16
CA ASN A 101 67.59 -6.87 59.96
C ASN A 101 67.50 -6.73 61.50
N SER A 102 66.72 -5.79 62.07
CA SER A 102 66.69 -5.54 63.52
C SER A 102 65.27 -5.50 64.12
N LEU A 103 64.57 -6.65 64.15
CA LEU A 103 63.21 -6.74 64.70
C LEU A 103 63.14 -7.61 65.96
N ASN A 104 62.49 -7.10 67.01
CA ASN A 104 62.13 -7.84 68.24
C ASN A 104 61.29 -9.08 67.90
N PHE A 105 61.27 -10.09 68.79
CA PHE A 105 60.61 -11.39 68.57
C PHE A 105 59.14 -11.28 68.11
N LEU A 106 58.33 -10.44 68.77
CA LEU A 106 56.93 -10.18 68.37
C LEU A 106 56.82 -9.52 66.98
N ASN A 107 57.74 -8.61 66.66
CA ASN A 107 57.79 -7.95 65.35
C ASN A 107 58.22 -8.93 64.23
N LYS A 108 59.04 -9.95 64.53
CA LYS A 108 59.35 -11.04 63.59
C LYS A 108 58.12 -11.88 63.28
N ILE A 109 57.31 -12.22 64.28
CA ILE A 109 56.06 -13.00 64.07
C ILE A 109 55.08 -12.23 63.18
N LEU A 110 54.84 -10.96 63.49
CA LEU A 110 53.96 -10.10 62.68
C LEU A 110 54.49 -9.91 61.25
N ALA A 111 55.80 -9.73 61.08
CA ALA A 111 56.44 -9.65 59.77
C ALA A 111 56.25 -10.95 58.95
N SER A 112 56.40 -12.12 59.57
CA SER A 112 56.21 -13.42 58.92
C SER A 112 54.77 -13.65 58.45
N ILE A 113 53.77 -13.29 59.28
CA ILE A 113 52.34 -13.37 58.90
C ILE A 113 52.05 -12.44 57.71
N LYS A 114 52.56 -11.20 57.75
CA LYS A 114 52.41 -10.23 56.67
C LYS A 114 53.10 -10.71 55.38
N LEU A 115 54.29 -11.29 55.50
CA LEU A 115 55.06 -11.85 54.40
C LEU A 115 54.30 -13.01 53.73
N TYR A 116 53.72 -13.91 54.53
CA TYR A 116 52.89 -15.00 54.03
C TYR A 116 51.71 -14.48 53.21
N TYR A 117 50.97 -13.48 53.74
CA TYR A 117 49.83 -12.90 53.05
C TYR A 117 50.22 -12.18 51.75
N LEU A 118 51.33 -11.43 51.75
CA LEU A 118 51.84 -10.75 50.55
C LEU A 118 52.32 -11.75 49.48
N LYS A 119 53.05 -12.80 49.88
CA LYS A 119 53.48 -13.87 48.96
C LYS A 119 52.28 -14.60 48.35
N LYS A 120 51.26 -14.89 49.17
CA LYS A 120 50.02 -15.51 48.71
C LYS A 120 49.27 -14.61 47.72
N GLN A 121 49.17 -13.31 47.99
CA GLN A 121 48.56 -12.36 47.04
C GLN A 121 49.34 -12.24 45.73
N CYS A 122 50.68 -12.15 45.81
CA CYS A 122 51.53 -12.05 44.62
C CYS A 122 51.33 -13.26 43.72
N LYS A 123 51.37 -14.46 44.31
CA LYS A 123 51.12 -15.72 43.62
C LYS A 123 49.70 -15.82 43.05
N ASP A 124 48.68 -15.33 43.77
CA ASP A 124 47.30 -15.31 43.25
C ASP A 124 47.15 -14.40 42.02
N PHE A 125 47.84 -13.26 41.99
CA PHE A 125 47.88 -12.40 40.80
C PHE A 125 48.60 -13.04 39.62
N GLU A 126 49.72 -13.73 39.87
CA GLU A 126 50.46 -14.50 38.86
C GLU A 126 49.59 -15.63 38.28
N ASP A 127 48.97 -16.44 39.15
CA ASP A 127 48.15 -17.59 38.78
C ASP A 127 46.85 -17.18 38.05
N ARG A 128 46.25 -16.03 38.42
CA ARG A 128 44.99 -15.55 37.83
C ARG A 128 45.16 -14.56 36.69
N LYS A 129 46.39 -14.15 36.34
CA LYS A 129 46.68 -13.15 35.30
C LYS A 129 45.90 -13.41 34.01
N PHE A 130 45.97 -14.64 33.49
CA PHE A 130 45.26 -15.04 32.27
C PHE A 130 43.72 -14.92 32.40
N LYS A 131 43.13 -15.36 33.51
CA LYS A 131 41.68 -15.27 33.74
C LYS A 131 41.21 -13.82 33.83
N LEU A 132 41.98 -12.97 34.49
CA LEU A 132 41.70 -11.54 34.59
C LEU A 132 41.77 -10.86 33.22
N LEU A 133 42.82 -11.15 32.44
CA LEU A 133 42.97 -10.64 31.07
C LEU A 133 41.79 -11.05 30.19
N ASN A 134 41.44 -12.34 30.19
CA ASN A 134 40.32 -12.85 29.41
C ASN A 134 39.00 -12.18 29.77
N LYS A 135 38.74 -11.94 31.05
CA LYS A 135 37.53 -11.23 31.50
C LYS A 135 37.48 -9.80 30.98
N VAL A 136 38.62 -9.11 30.97
CA VAL A 136 38.72 -7.72 30.48
C VAL A 136 38.49 -7.66 28.96
N VAL A 137 39.04 -8.60 28.19
CA VAL A 137 38.91 -8.60 26.72
C VAL A 137 37.67 -9.33 26.20
N GLN A 138 36.88 -9.97 27.07
CA GLN A 138 35.71 -10.75 26.67
C GLN A 138 34.68 -9.91 25.87
N PRO A 139 34.26 -8.70 26.31
CA PRO A 139 33.22 -7.95 25.62
C PRO A 139 33.64 -7.56 24.20
N ILE A 140 34.91 -7.16 24.01
CA ILE A 140 35.42 -6.81 22.69
C ILE A 140 35.65 -8.05 21.81
N SER A 141 36.03 -9.18 22.41
CA SER A 141 36.17 -10.45 21.69
C SER A 141 34.82 -10.96 21.16
N GLN A 142 33.74 -10.75 21.89
CA GLN A 142 32.38 -11.08 21.42
C GLN A 142 31.98 -10.21 20.22
N LYS A 143 32.26 -8.90 20.27
CA LYS A 143 32.02 -7.99 19.13
C LYS A 143 32.79 -8.41 17.88
N ILE A 144 34.08 -8.73 18.04
CA ILE A 144 34.93 -9.25 16.96
C ILE A 144 34.34 -10.53 16.36
N LYS A 145 33.87 -11.47 17.20
CA LYS A 145 33.28 -12.73 16.73
C LYS A 145 32.02 -12.49 15.90
N ILE A 146 31.15 -11.56 16.32
CA ILE A 146 29.94 -11.18 15.58
C ILE A 146 30.31 -10.57 14.23
N ASP A 147 31.25 -9.61 14.22
CA ASP A 147 31.71 -8.95 12.99
C ASP A 147 32.35 -9.96 12.01
N GLN A 148 33.16 -10.89 12.51
CA GLN A 148 33.75 -11.96 11.72
C GLN A 148 32.72 -12.92 11.14
N HIS A 149 31.69 -13.28 11.91
CA HIS A 149 30.60 -14.14 11.44
C HIS A 149 29.86 -13.48 10.28
N PHE A 150 29.46 -12.21 10.44
CA PHE A 150 28.78 -11.46 9.40
C PHE A 150 29.64 -11.32 8.12
N ILE A 151 30.92 -10.95 8.26
CA ILE A 151 31.84 -10.85 7.11
C ILE A 151 31.99 -12.19 6.39
N LYS A 152 32.05 -13.30 7.13
CA LYS A 152 32.11 -14.64 6.54
C LYS A 152 30.83 -14.95 5.78
N GLU A 153 29.67 -14.76 6.40
CA GLU A 153 28.36 -14.99 5.76
C GLU A 153 28.21 -14.14 4.49
N PHE A 154 28.57 -12.85 4.54
CA PHE A 154 28.52 -11.97 3.38
C PHE A 154 29.43 -12.44 2.22
N LYS A 155 30.63 -12.95 2.53
CA LYS A 155 31.57 -13.42 1.49
C LYS A 155 31.17 -14.76 0.90
N THR A 156 30.59 -15.65 1.69
CA THR A 156 30.22 -17.01 1.25
C THR A 156 28.88 -17.02 0.53
N ASP A 157 27.86 -16.36 1.10
CA ASP A 157 26.47 -16.49 0.66
C ASP A 157 25.76 -15.13 0.53
N LYS A 158 26.40 -14.17 -0.14
CA LYS A 158 25.86 -12.82 -0.36
C LYS A 158 24.42 -12.83 -0.88
N GLN A 159 24.14 -13.68 -1.85
CA GLN A 159 22.82 -13.76 -2.49
C GLN A 159 21.73 -14.18 -1.50
N LEU A 160 21.99 -15.23 -0.72
CA LEU A 160 21.04 -15.74 0.27
C LEU A 160 20.82 -14.72 1.41
N LEU A 161 21.84 -13.96 1.77
CA LEU A 161 21.71 -12.85 2.73
C LEU A 161 20.82 -11.72 2.18
N ILE A 162 20.98 -11.35 0.91
CA ILE A 162 20.11 -10.38 0.23
C ILE A 162 18.66 -10.88 0.24
N GLU A 163 18.42 -12.12 -0.19
CA GLU A 163 17.08 -12.71 -0.24
C GLU A 163 16.42 -12.75 1.14
N ARG A 164 17.17 -13.14 2.18
CA ARG A 164 16.67 -13.18 3.56
C ARG A 164 16.26 -11.80 4.06
N ARG A 165 17.06 -10.76 3.75
CA ARG A 165 16.80 -9.36 4.17
C ARG A 165 15.65 -8.74 3.38
N ALA A 166 15.57 -9.00 2.08
CA ALA A 166 14.52 -8.48 1.20
C ALA A 166 13.17 -9.20 1.36
N LYS A 167 13.15 -10.38 2.02
CA LYS A 167 11.99 -11.27 2.09
C LYS A 167 10.70 -10.56 2.50
N LEU A 168 10.73 -9.78 3.58
CA LEU A 168 9.53 -9.10 4.09
C LEU A 168 8.96 -8.13 3.05
N SER A 169 9.79 -7.24 2.53
CA SER A 169 9.38 -6.25 1.51
C SER A 169 8.87 -6.92 0.23
N ILE A 170 9.51 -8.01 -0.23
CA ILE A 170 9.03 -8.77 -1.40
C ILE A 170 7.69 -9.45 -1.11
N SER A 171 7.52 -10.04 0.08
CA SER A 171 6.25 -10.65 0.48
C SER A 171 5.11 -9.64 0.57
N GLU A 172 5.37 -8.40 1.00
CA GLU A 172 4.37 -7.32 0.98
C GLU A 172 3.93 -6.96 -0.45
N LEU A 173 4.87 -6.89 -1.39
CA LEU A 173 4.56 -6.67 -2.81
C LEU A 173 3.73 -7.82 -3.39
N GLU A 174 4.06 -9.06 -3.05
CA GLU A 174 3.33 -10.25 -3.48
C GLU A 174 1.94 -10.34 -2.90
N TYR A 175 1.80 -10.04 -1.60
CA TYR A 175 0.52 -9.93 -0.93
C TYR A 175 -0.36 -8.88 -1.62
N THR A 176 0.19 -7.69 -1.86
CA THR A 176 -0.50 -6.61 -2.58
C THR A 176 -0.97 -7.08 -3.95
N ARG A 177 -0.12 -7.78 -4.71
CA ARG A 177 -0.49 -8.35 -6.02
C ARG A 177 -1.62 -9.37 -5.91
N GLY A 178 -1.56 -10.26 -4.90
CA GLY A 178 -2.60 -11.26 -4.65
C GLY A 178 -3.96 -10.62 -4.43
N VAL A 179 -4.03 -9.65 -3.52
CA VAL A 179 -5.28 -8.91 -3.24
C VAL A 179 -5.81 -8.18 -4.48
N LEU A 180 -4.92 -7.59 -5.29
CA LEU A 180 -5.34 -6.93 -6.53
C LEU A 180 -5.90 -7.92 -7.56
N GLU A 181 -5.36 -9.13 -7.65
CA GLU A 181 -5.90 -10.16 -8.55
C GLU A 181 -7.27 -10.65 -8.08
N ASP A 182 -7.48 -10.78 -6.76
CA ASP A 182 -8.80 -11.07 -6.18
C ASP A 182 -9.81 -9.95 -6.49
N CYS A 183 -9.35 -8.69 -6.49
CA CYS A 183 -10.17 -7.52 -6.80
C CYS A 183 -10.30 -7.21 -8.30
N LYS A 184 -9.84 -8.10 -9.19
CA LYS A 184 -9.76 -7.84 -10.65
C LYS A 184 -11.06 -7.38 -11.29
N ASN A 185 -12.19 -7.93 -10.86
CA ASN A 185 -13.51 -7.53 -11.38
C ASN A 185 -13.86 -6.08 -10.97
N LEU A 186 -13.63 -5.71 -9.72
CA LEU A 186 -13.83 -4.34 -9.21
C LEU A 186 -12.89 -3.35 -9.91
N ILE A 187 -11.61 -3.73 -10.07
CA ILE A 187 -10.63 -2.94 -10.82
C ILE A 187 -11.09 -2.74 -12.26
N SER A 188 -11.57 -3.81 -12.93
CA SER A 188 -12.07 -3.72 -14.30
C SER A 188 -13.28 -2.79 -14.43
N GLY A 189 -14.22 -2.85 -13.48
CA GLY A 189 -15.34 -1.91 -13.38
C GLY A 189 -14.88 -0.47 -13.21
N ALA A 190 -13.99 -0.21 -12.25
CA ALA A 190 -13.44 1.11 -11.98
C ALA A 190 -12.62 1.69 -13.14
N ILE A 191 -11.90 0.84 -13.88
CA ILE A 191 -11.26 1.24 -15.14
C ILE A 191 -12.33 1.69 -16.14
N GLY A 192 -13.38 0.88 -16.33
CA GLY A 192 -14.43 1.17 -17.30
C GLY A 192 -15.16 2.48 -17.02
N GLU A 193 -15.70 2.62 -15.82
CA GLU A 193 -16.45 3.83 -15.41
C GLU A 193 -15.56 5.09 -15.49
N ASN A 194 -14.29 4.99 -15.07
CA ASN A 194 -13.35 6.12 -15.19
C ASN A 194 -13.05 6.51 -16.64
N LEU A 195 -13.03 5.55 -17.58
CA LEU A 195 -12.88 5.85 -19.00
C LEU A 195 -14.10 6.59 -19.55
N VAL A 196 -15.31 6.18 -19.16
CA VAL A 196 -16.56 6.87 -19.53
C VAL A 196 -16.57 8.31 -19.01
N VAL A 197 -16.23 8.52 -17.73
CA VAL A 197 -16.12 9.88 -17.15
C VAL A 197 -15.11 10.73 -17.92
N LYS A 198 -13.94 10.17 -18.26
CA LYS A 198 -12.92 10.90 -19.04
C LYS A 198 -13.38 11.26 -20.44
N GLU A 199 -14.16 10.38 -21.09
CA GLU A 199 -14.69 10.64 -22.43
C GLU A 199 -15.76 11.74 -22.39
N ILE A 200 -16.71 11.65 -21.45
CA ILE A 200 -17.78 12.65 -21.25
C ILE A 200 -17.19 14.00 -20.87
N LYS A 201 -16.11 14.04 -20.08
CA LYS A 201 -15.42 15.28 -19.69
C LYS A 201 -14.99 16.11 -20.90
N LYS A 202 -14.79 15.52 -22.08
CA LYS A 202 -14.43 16.24 -23.32
C LYS A 202 -15.58 17.10 -23.87
N LEU A 203 -16.84 16.84 -23.48
CA LEU A 203 -18.00 17.58 -23.95
C LEU A 203 -18.06 19.02 -23.37
N SER A 204 -18.96 19.86 -23.88
CA SER A 204 -19.20 21.20 -23.34
C SER A 204 -19.75 21.15 -21.92
N ASP A 205 -19.72 22.28 -21.23
CA ASP A 205 -20.30 22.44 -19.87
C ASP A 205 -21.84 22.44 -19.84
N ASP A 206 -22.51 22.37 -20.99
CA ASP A 206 -23.95 22.06 -21.09
C ASP A 206 -24.28 20.60 -20.71
N PHE A 207 -23.25 19.74 -20.65
CA PHE A 207 -23.37 18.36 -20.22
C PHE A 207 -23.00 18.23 -18.74
N ILE A 208 -23.92 17.66 -17.96
CA ILE A 208 -23.79 17.51 -16.52
C ILE A 208 -23.87 16.03 -16.17
N LEU A 209 -22.78 15.47 -15.67
CA LEU A 209 -22.68 14.06 -15.28
C LEU A 209 -22.79 13.92 -13.76
N ILE A 210 -23.69 13.07 -13.29
CA ILE A 210 -23.81 12.66 -11.89
C ILE A 210 -23.43 11.18 -11.80
N ASN A 211 -22.30 10.88 -11.17
CA ASN A 211 -21.85 9.50 -10.98
C ASN A 211 -22.51 8.87 -9.75
N ASP A 212 -22.67 7.54 -9.76
CA ASP A 212 -23.24 6.78 -8.63
C ASP A 212 -24.57 7.40 -8.16
N PHE A 213 -25.47 7.61 -9.12
CA PHE A 213 -26.76 8.24 -8.87
C PHE A 213 -27.70 7.23 -8.22
N LYS A 214 -28.29 7.61 -7.09
CA LYS A 214 -29.18 6.77 -6.28
C LYS A 214 -30.50 7.48 -6.03
N LEU A 215 -31.59 6.72 -6.10
CA LEU A 215 -32.91 7.14 -5.65
C LEU A 215 -33.54 6.04 -4.82
N ASP A 216 -34.13 6.42 -3.70
CA ASP A 216 -34.92 5.57 -2.83
C ASP A 216 -36.40 5.96 -2.91
N PHE A 217 -37.28 4.96 -2.83
CA PHE A 217 -38.72 5.12 -3.01
C PHE A 217 -39.47 4.59 -1.79
N SER A 218 -40.27 5.47 -1.20
CA SER A 218 -41.21 5.14 -0.12
C SER A 218 -42.54 5.85 -0.39
N PRO A 219 -43.61 5.13 -0.80
CA PRO A 219 -43.67 3.68 -1.02
C PRO A 219 -42.86 3.21 -2.25
N PRO A 220 -42.52 1.92 -2.35
CA PRO A 220 -41.81 1.38 -3.50
C PRO A 220 -42.65 1.46 -4.78
N ILE A 221 -41.99 1.64 -5.93
CA ILE A 221 -42.64 1.70 -7.24
C ILE A 221 -42.93 0.28 -7.72
N PHE A 222 -44.19 -0.02 -8.06
CA PHE A 222 -44.56 -1.32 -8.60
C PHE A 222 -44.25 -1.43 -10.11
N TYR A 223 -43.33 -2.34 -10.47
CA TYR A 223 -42.92 -2.60 -11.84
C TYR A 223 -43.65 -3.82 -12.42
N LYS A 224 -44.81 -3.55 -13.03
CA LYS A 224 -45.74 -4.57 -13.55
C LYS A 224 -45.09 -5.57 -14.50
N GLN A 225 -44.18 -5.14 -15.38
CA GLN A 225 -43.57 -6.00 -16.40
C GLN A 225 -42.80 -7.19 -15.83
N LYS A 226 -42.27 -7.05 -14.60
CA LYS A 226 -41.53 -8.11 -13.90
C LYS A 226 -42.21 -8.55 -12.61
N ASN A 227 -43.39 -8.01 -12.32
CA ASN A 227 -44.12 -8.23 -11.08
C ASN A 227 -43.26 -8.01 -9.82
N GLU A 228 -42.49 -6.92 -9.81
CA GLU A 228 -41.56 -6.60 -8.72
C GLU A 228 -41.83 -5.21 -8.11
N ARG A 229 -41.34 -5.00 -6.89
CA ARG A 229 -41.36 -3.69 -6.21
C ARG A 229 -39.96 -3.10 -6.20
N ILE A 230 -39.84 -1.88 -6.73
CA ILE A 230 -38.59 -1.12 -6.79
C ILE A 230 -38.53 -0.21 -5.57
N TYR A 231 -37.72 -0.58 -4.59
CA TYR A 231 -37.42 0.23 -3.41
C TYR A 231 -36.35 1.29 -3.69
N SER A 232 -35.41 0.97 -4.58
CA SER A 232 -34.36 1.89 -4.98
C SER A 232 -33.80 1.54 -6.35
N ILE A 233 -33.13 2.53 -6.95
CA ILE A 233 -32.31 2.37 -8.14
C ILE A 233 -30.92 2.97 -7.93
N GLN A 234 -29.94 2.37 -8.57
CA GLN A 234 -28.61 2.89 -8.72
C GLN A 234 -28.27 2.94 -10.21
N ILE A 235 -27.63 4.02 -10.64
CA ILE A 235 -27.23 4.27 -12.02
C ILE A 235 -25.77 4.70 -11.99
N ASP A 236 -24.90 4.01 -12.75
CA ASP A 236 -23.46 4.31 -12.81
C ASP A 236 -23.21 5.78 -13.13
N HIS A 237 -23.90 6.26 -14.17
CA HIS A 237 -23.72 7.58 -14.75
C HIS A 237 -25.06 8.14 -15.22
N LEU A 238 -25.57 9.18 -14.55
CA LEU A 238 -26.71 9.94 -15.00
C LEU A 238 -26.23 11.23 -15.67
N LEU A 239 -26.35 11.31 -16.99
CA LEU A 239 -25.94 12.48 -17.76
C LEU A 239 -27.16 13.30 -18.15
N ILE A 240 -27.11 14.62 -17.91
CA ILE A 240 -28.19 15.56 -18.17
C ILE A 240 -27.67 16.63 -19.13
N SER A 241 -28.44 16.91 -20.18
CA SER A 241 -28.18 18.02 -21.11
C SER A 241 -29.48 18.63 -21.62
N LYS A 242 -29.39 19.65 -22.47
CA LYS A 242 -30.57 20.24 -23.13
C LYS A 242 -31.33 19.26 -24.03
N ALA A 243 -30.70 18.17 -24.47
CA ALA A 243 -31.35 17.12 -25.24
C ALA A 243 -32.15 16.12 -24.36
N GLY A 244 -32.03 16.21 -23.04
CA GLY A 244 -32.69 15.35 -22.07
C GLY A 244 -31.71 14.61 -21.15
N ILE A 245 -32.15 13.46 -20.64
CA ILE A 245 -31.42 12.63 -19.69
C ILE A 245 -30.93 11.36 -20.38
N PHE A 246 -29.70 10.97 -20.08
CA PHE A 246 -29.09 9.73 -20.50
C PHE A 246 -28.74 8.91 -19.27
N ILE A 247 -29.34 7.72 -19.17
CA ILE A 247 -28.95 6.69 -18.21
C ILE A 247 -27.82 5.94 -18.89
N ILE A 248 -26.63 5.98 -18.31
CA ILE A 248 -25.43 5.37 -18.86
C ILE A 248 -24.98 4.26 -17.91
N GLU A 249 -24.97 3.03 -18.40
CA GLU A 249 -24.42 1.86 -17.73
C GLU A 249 -23.08 1.49 -18.37
N THR A 250 -22.06 1.18 -17.57
CA THR A 250 -20.72 0.89 -18.07
C THR A 250 -20.40 -0.60 -17.97
N LYS A 251 -19.88 -1.18 -19.07
CA LYS A 251 -19.38 -2.57 -19.05
C LYS A 251 -18.02 -2.68 -19.70
N ASN A 252 -17.05 -3.15 -18.90
CA ASN A 252 -15.69 -3.46 -19.36
C ASN A 252 -15.53 -4.97 -19.60
N TRP A 253 -16.31 -5.50 -20.54
CA TRP A 253 -16.36 -6.94 -20.81
C TRP A 253 -15.40 -7.39 -21.92
N SER A 254 -14.87 -8.60 -21.74
CA SER A 254 -14.12 -9.31 -22.78
C SER A 254 -15.06 -9.82 -23.89
N LYS A 255 -14.51 -10.21 -25.05
CA LYS A 255 -15.30 -10.82 -26.14
C LYS A 255 -16.02 -12.10 -25.67
N ASN A 256 -15.36 -12.91 -24.84
CA ASN A 256 -15.95 -14.13 -24.28
C ASN A 256 -17.10 -13.81 -23.34
N SER A 257 -16.94 -12.79 -22.50
CA SER A 257 -18.00 -12.34 -21.57
C SER A 257 -19.23 -11.82 -22.32
N VAL A 258 -19.03 -11.05 -23.41
CA VAL A 258 -20.14 -10.57 -24.25
C VAL A 258 -20.94 -11.70 -24.88
N ASN A 259 -20.29 -12.80 -25.23
CA ASN A 259 -20.91 -13.96 -25.89
C ASN A 259 -21.49 -14.99 -24.89
N SER A 260 -21.31 -14.79 -23.58
CA SER A 260 -21.83 -15.70 -22.56
C SER A 260 -23.32 -15.45 -22.29
N ILE A 261 -24.12 -16.52 -22.31
CA ILE A 261 -25.57 -16.49 -22.06
C ILE A 261 -25.90 -16.33 -20.55
N SER A 262 -24.94 -16.59 -19.66
CA SER A 262 -25.15 -16.70 -18.21
C SER A 262 -25.08 -15.39 -17.41
N LEU A 263 -24.91 -14.24 -18.07
CA LEU A 263 -24.79 -12.95 -17.36
C LEU A 263 -26.17 -12.31 -17.15
N TRP A 264 -26.40 -11.79 -15.93
CA TRP A 264 -27.56 -10.96 -15.62
C TRP A 264 -27.63 -9.80 -16.62
N SER A 265 -28.78 -9.63 -17.28
CA SER A 265 -28.88 -8.78 -18.47
C SER A 265 -28.73 -7.29 -18.12
N PRO A 266 -27.66 -6.61 -18.57
CA PRO A 266 -27.50 -5.16 -18.37
C PRO A 266 -28.66 -4.36 -18.97
N ILE A 267 -29.32 -4.94 -19.97
CA ILE A 267 -30.49 -4.36 -20.64
C ILE A 267 -31.69 -4.31 -19.71
N GLU A 268 -31.89 -5.34 -18.89
CA GLU A 268 -33.01 -5.36 -17.94
C GLU A 268 -32.75 -4.43 -16.76
N GLN A 269 -31.49 -4.36 -16.28
CA GLN A 269 -31.06 -3.41 -15.26
C GLN A 269 -31.33 -1.96 -15.69
N ILE A 270 -30.89 -1.56 -16.89
CA ILE A 270 -31.09 -0.18 -17.36
C ILE A 270 -32.56 0.15 -17.62
N LYS A 271 -33.36 -0.82 -18.11
CA LYS A 271 -34.81 -0.63 -18.28
C LYS A 271 -35.53 -0.43 -16.95
N ARG A 272 -35.16 -1.22 -15.93
CA ARG A 272 -35.70 -1.08 -14.57
C ARG A 272 -35.38 0.30 -14.00
N SER A 273 -34.14 0.75 -14.12
CA SER A 273 -33.72 2.09 -13.69
C SER A 273 -34.43 3.20 -14.46
N ASN A 274 -34.61 3.04 -15.78
CA ASN A 274 -35.37 3.98 -16.60
C ASN A 274 -36.82 4.13 -16.14
N PHE A 275 -37.51 3.01 -15.92
CA PHE A 275 -38.90 3.02 -15.51
C PHE A 275 -39.10 3.76 -14.19
N ALA A 276 -38.27 3.45 -13.19
CA ALA A 276 -38.33 4.11 -11.88
C ALA A 276 -37.96 5.60 -11.96
N LEU A 277 -36.90 5.96 -12.71
CA LEU A 277 -36.51 7.36 -12.91
C LEU A 277 -37.61 8.14 -13.64
N TYR A 278 -38.22 7.56 -14.67
CA TYR A 278 -39.33 8.18 -15.39
C TYR A 278 -40.51 8.48 -14.48
N ARG A 279 -40.91 7.52 -13.62
CA ARG A 279 -41.96 7.71 -12.63
C ARG A 279 -41.61 8.84 -11.66
N TYR A 280 -40.40 8.81 -11.11
CA TYR A 280 -39.92 9.86 -10.20
C TYR A 280 -39.98 11.25 -10.85
N ILE A 281 -39.43 11.39 -12.05
CA ILE A 281 -39.40 12.66 -12.78
C ILE A 281 -40.82 13.15 -13.07
N SER A 282 -41.71 12.26 -13.53
CA SER A 282 -43.10 12.63 -13.86
C SER A 282 -43.89 13.12 -12.64
N GLU A 283 -43.58 12.62 -11.46
CA GLU A 283 -44.26 13.00 -10.21
C GLU A 283 -43.65 14.25 -9.56
N ASN A 284 -42.36 14.52 -9.79
CA ASN A 284 -41.60 15.54 -9.04
C ASN A 284 -41.13 16.73 -9.88
N ILE A 285 -41.21 16.65 -11.21
CA ILE A 285 -40.70 17.68 -12.13
C ILE A 285 -41.77 18.04 -13.15
N THR A 286 -42.19 19.31 -13.13
CA THR A 286 -43.23 19.84 -14.01
C THR A 286 -42.66 20.88 -14.96
N LEU A 287 -42.88 20.69 -16.27
CA LEU A 287 -42.41 21.59 -17.34
C LEU A 287 -43.61 22.21 -18.11
N ARG A 288 -44.25 23.22 -17.53
CA ARG A 288 -45.47 23.87 -18.06
C ARG A 288 -45.21 25.08 -18.96
N ASP A 289 -43.97 25.31 -19.36
CA ASP A 289 -43.60 26.51 -20.13
C ASP A 289 -44.00 26.43 -21.63
N HIS A 290 -44.63 25.33 -22.09
CA HIS A 290 -44.98 25.12 -23.50
C HIS A 290 -46.50 25.24 -23.76
N HIS A 291 -46.87 25.95 -24.82
CA HIS A 291 -48.27 26.27 -25.16
C HIS A 291 -49.14 25.05 -25.51
N TRP A 292 -48.55 23.93 -25.95
CA TRP A 292 -49.28 22.68 -26.23
C TRP A 292 -49.52 21.80 -24.99
N GLY A 293 -49.03 22.19 -23.82
CA GLY A 293 -49.18 21.43 -22.58
C GLY A 293 -47.84 21.07 -21.94
N GLU A 294 -47.87 20.12 -21.01
CA GLU A 294 -46.69 19.75 -20.23
C GLU A 294 -45.67 18.97 -21.07
N GLN A 295 -44.47 19.53 -21.16
CA GLN A 295 -43.39 18.95 -21.95
C GLN A 295 -42.80 17.73 -21.24
N LYS A 296 -42.71 16.61 -21.96
CA LYS A 296 -42.04 15.39 -21.47
C LYS A 296 -40.52 15.53 -21.54
N ILE A 297 -39.82 15.15 -20.47
CA ILE A 297 -38.35 15.05 -20.44
C ILE A 297 -37.92 13.76 -21.15
N PRO A 298 -37.13 13.84 -22.24
CA PRO A 298 -36.63 12.64 -22.90
C PRO A 298 -35.61 11.90 -22.02
N ILE A 299 -35.77 10.58 -21.86
CA ILE A 299 -34.84 9.71 -21.15
C ILE A 299 -34.34 8.62 -22.10
N ARG A 300 -33.03 8.47 -22.24
CA ARG A 300 -32.40 7.52 -23.16
C ARG A 300 -31.53 6.53 -22.41
N ASN A 301 -31.65 5.26 -22.77
CA ASN A 301 -30.87 4.18 -22.17
C ASN A 301 -29.65 3.89 -23.04
N LEU A 302 -28.47 4.00 -22.44
CA LEU A 302 -27.21 3.77 -23.11
C LEU A 302 -26.35 2.80 -22.29
N ILE A 303 -25.92 1.70 -22.92
CA ILE A 303 -24.87 0.85 -22.38
C ILE A 303 -23.58 1.19 -23.13
N VAL A 304 -22.56 1.59 -22.38
CA VAL A 304 -21.23 1.89 -22.92
C VAL A 304 -20.31 0.70 -22.68
N MET A 305 -19.90 0.08 -23.77
CA MET A 305 -18.94 -1.00 -23.79
C MET A 305 -17.54 -0.45 -24.02
N ILE A 306 -16.58 -0.80 -23.16
CA ILE A 306 -15.22 -0.26 -23.28
C ILE A 306 -14.52 -0.80 -24.54
N ASN A 307 -14.60 -2.10 -24.78
CA ASN A 307 -13.82 -2.79 -25.81
C ASN A 307 -14.69 -3.49 -26.86
N ASN A 308 -15.62 -4.33 -26.41
CA ASN A 308 -16.41 -5.20 -27.29
C ASN A 308 -17.90 -4.97 -27.04
N LYS A 309 -18.71 -4.84 -28.09
CA LYS A 309 -20.18 -4.78 -27.98
C LYS A 309 -20.82 -5.91 -28.79
N PRO A 310 -22.02 -6.39 -28.39
CA PRO A 310 -22.79 -7.34 -29.20
C PRO A 310 -23.20 -6.72 -30.55
N SER A 311 -23.37 -7.58 -31.56
CA SER A 311 -23.88 -7.18 -32.89
C SER A 311 -25.39 -6.98 -32.91
N ALA A 312 -26.11 -7.63 -31.98
CA ALA A 312 -27.55 -7.53 -31.86
C ALA A 312 -28.01 -6.11 -31.48
N LYS A 313 -29.14 -5.69 -32.05
CA LYS A 313 -29.82 -4.45 -31.66
C LYS A 313 -30.92 -4.78 -30.66
N PHE A 314 -31.06 -3.92 -29.65
CA PHE A 314 -32.02 -4.12 -28.58
C PHE A 314 -33.05 -3.00 -28.57
N LYS A 315 -34.31 -3.36 -28.33
CA LYS A 315 -35.40 -2.38 -28.25
C LYS A 315 -35.18 -1.48 -27.02
N TYR A 316 -35.31 -0.17 -27.23
CA TYR A 316 -35.25 0.88 -26.19
C TYR A 316 -33.91 1.05 -25.46
N VAL A 317 -32.85 0.37 -25.90
CA VAL A 317 -31.50 0.49 -25.32
C VAL A 317 -30.48 0.56 -26.44
N SER A 318 -29.68 1.64 -26.44
CA SER A 318 -28.55 1.78 -27.35
C SER A 318 -27.30 1.18 -26.71
N ILE A 319 -26.52 0.44 -27.48
CA ILE A 319 -25.22 -0.08 -27.04
C ILE A 319 -24.14 0.54 -27.91
N LYS A 320 -23.21 1.25 -27.28
CA LYS A 320 -22.15 1.99 -27.95
C LYS A 320 -20.78 1.60 -27.40
N LEU A 321 -19.78 1.68 -28.25
CA LEU A 321 -18.39 1.62 -27.80
C LEU A 321 -18.01 2.97 -27.18
N LEU A 322 -17.00 2.98 -26.30
CA LEU A 322 -16.49 4.20 -25.70
C LEU A 322 -16.18 5.29 -26.74
N LYS A 323 -15.56 4.92 -27.87
CA LYS A 323 -15.23 5.84 -28.97
C LYS A 323 -16.44 6.45 -29.69
N GLU A 324 -17.62 5.84 -29.55
CA GLU A 324 -18.87 6.29 -30.18
C GLU A 324 -19.73 7.11 -29.20
N LEU A 325 -19.28 7.24 -27.94
CA LEU A 325 -20.08 7.81 -26.85
C LEU A 325 -20.44 9.26 -27.12
N ASN A 326 -19.42 10.11 -27.34
CA ASN A 326 -19.65 11.55 -27.49
C ASN A 326 -20.48 11.87 -28.73
N ASP A 327 -20.19 11.23 -29.88
CA ASP A 327 -20.98 11.38 -31.11
C ASP A 327 -22.46 11.02 -30.88
N TYR A 328 -22.73 9.96 -30.13
CA TYR A 328 -24.10 9.57 -29.79
C TYR A 328 -24.79 10.58 -28.87
N LEU A 329 -24.07 11.12 -27.88
CA LEU A 329 -24.61 12.10 -26.94
C LEU A 329 -24.93 13.45 -27.60
N THR A 330 -24.12 13.86 -28.58
CA THR A 330 -24.28 15.13 -29.31
C THR A 330 -25.22 15.03 -30.51
N TYR A 331 -25.65 13.83 -30.89
CA TYR A 331 -26.57 13.61 -32.02
C TYR A 331 -27.97 14.23 -31.80
N PHE A 332 -28.42 14.35 -30.55
CA PHE A 332 -29.79 14.73 -30.24
C PHE A 332 -29.97 16.24 -30.16
N GLU A 333 -31.05 16.74 -30.77
CA GLU A 333 -31.39 18.17 -30.73
C GLU A 333 -31.72 18.64 -29.30
N PRO A 334 -31.30 19.85 -28.92
CA PRO A 334 -31.71 20.50 -27.68
C PRO A 334 -33.23 20.75 -27.66
N VAL A 335 -33.93 20.17 -26.69
CA VAL A 335 -35.39 20.37 -26.53
C VAL A 335 -35.75 21.07 -25.22
N LEU A 336 -34.80 21.19 -24.29
CA LEU A 336 -34.99 21.86 -23.00
C LEU A 336 -34.31 23.24 -23.00
N THR A 337 -34.98 24.21 -22.42
CA THR A 337 -34.39 25.53 -22.13
C THR A 337 -33.43 25.45 -20.94
N GLU A 338 -32.57 26.45 -20.78
CA GLU A 338 -31.65 26.55 -19.64
C GLU A 338 -32.39 26.55 -18.29
N LYS A 339 -33.54 27.22 -18.20
CA LYS A 339 -34.38 27.25 -17.00
C LYS A 339 -34.91 25.84 -16.64
N GLN A 340 -35.37 25.10 -17.65
CA GLN A 340 -35.86 23.73 -17.46
C GLN A 340 -34.73 22.77 -17.08
N LEU A 341 -33.56 22.89 -17.73
CA LEU A 341 -32.36 22.12 -17.40
C LEU A 341 -31.96 22.32 -15.94
N ASN A 342 -31.88 23.57 -15.49
CA ASN A 342 -31.56 23.88 -14.10
C ASN A 342 -32.59 23.32 -13.12
N ARG A 343 -33.89 23.38 -13.44
CA ARG A 343 -34.95 22.78 -12.63
C ARG A 343 -34.80 21.27 -12.50
N ILE A 344 -34.43 20.58 -13.58
CA ILE A 344 -34.16 19.13 -13.56
C ILE A 344 -32.95 18.85 -12.68
N LEU A 345 -31.86 19.62 -12.84
CA LEU A 345 -30.65 19.46 -12.07
C LEU A 345 -30.90 19.63 -10.56
N THR A 346 -31.64 20.65 -10.15
CA THR A 346 -31.97 20.88 -8.73
C THR A 346 -32.75 19.74 -8.09
N LYS A 347 -33.50 18.97 -8.87
CA LYS A 347 -34.28 17.83 -8.38
C LYS A 347 -33.51 16.51 -8.38
N LEU A 348 -32.41 16.41 -9.14
CA LEU A 348 -31.65 15.17 -9.32
C LEU A 348 -30.22 15.23 -8.75
N ASN A 349 -29.72 16.39 -8.37
CA ASN A 349 -28.45 16.53 -7.66
C ASN A 349 -28.66 16.51 -6.15
#